data_AF-F0S5A9-F1
#
_entry.id   AF-F0S5A9-F1
#
_cell.length_a   1.000
_cell.length_b   1.000
_cell.length_c   1.000
_cell.angle_alpha   90.00
_cell.angle_beta   90.00
_cell.angle_gamma   90.00
#
_symmetry.space_group_name_H-M   'P 1'
#
loop_
_entity.id
_entity.type
_entity.pdbx_description
1 polymer ?
#
loop_
_entity_poly.entity_id
_entity_poly.type
_entity_poly.pdbx_seq_one_letter_code
_entity_poly.pdbx_strand_id
1 'polypeptide(L)'
;MVAKTLVRYGIIFLVFIVQILFLTTILRENTHSYLLLIFIATLAILTLYTYLRSPIHHTEYSYESLKVAAWVPVGAVASYYLHHSLQMGPVMGAALVGSIGSFLPDINSNSTYLKKLPAAIYCGAFVGMSSAHVANGFTFVLVAGFFTAVFLIVSKSVLHGVGGKLGTLAFLGVALTYLLVFLLG
;
A
#
# COMPACT_ATOMS: atom_id res chain seq x y z
N MET A 1 -29.48 1.18 -2.40
CA MET A 1 -28.67 0.31 -3.30
C MET A 1 -28.01 1.12 -4.42
N VAL A 2 -28.75 1.96 -5.14
CA VAL A 2 -28.27 2.84 -6.24
C VAL A 2 -27.13 3.79 -5.83
N ALA A 3 -27.19 4.39 -4.64
CA ALA A 3 -26.15 5.31 -4.15
C ALA A 3 -24.77 4.64 -3.96
N LYS A 4 -24.72 3.38 -3.49
CA LYS A 4 -23.46 2.63 -3.33
C LYS A 4 -22.83 2.31 -4.69
N THR A 5 -23.65 2.03 -5.70
CA THR A 5 -23.19 1.76 -7.07
C THR A 5 -22.68 3.02 -7.76
N LEU A 6 -23.36 4.15 -7.59
CA LEU A 6 -22.90 5.47 -8.08
C LEU A 6 -21.57 5.90 -7.46
N VAL A 7 -21.43 5.77 -6.13
CA VAL A 7 -20.16 6.05 -5.44
C VAL A 7 -19.05 5.13 -5.93
N ARG A 8 -19.34 3.84 -6.19
CA ARG A 8 -18.38 2.90 -6.77
C ARG A 8 -17.89 3.36 -8.14
N TYR A 9 -18.78 3.69 -9.07
CA TYR A 9 -18.38 4.20 -10.39
C TYR A 9 -17.63 5.54 -10.31
N GLY A 10 -18.01 6.42 -9.36
CA GLY A 10 -17.29 7.67 -9.11
C GLY A 10 -15.85 7.45 -8.65
N ILE A 11 -15.61 6.52 -7.71
CA ILE A 11 -14.26 6.17 -7.24
C ILE A 11 -13.43 5.55 -8.37
N ILE A 12 -14.03 4.68 -9.20
CA ILE A 12 -13.35 4.10 -10.38
C ILE A 12 -12.90 5.20 -11.33
N PHE A 13 -13.82 6.08 -11.68
CA PHE A 13 -13.58 7.16 -12.62
C PHE A 13 -12.46 8.09 -12.11
N LEU A 14 -12.49 8.41 -10.82
CA LEU A 14 -11.45 9.21 -10.18
C LEU A 14 -10.08 8.50 -10.20
N VAL A 15 -10.00 7.22 -9.83
CA VAL A 15 -8.75 6.44 -9.90
C VAL A 15 -8.22 6.39 -11.34
N PHE A 16 -9.10 6.19 -12.32
CA PHE A 16 -8.72 6.17 -13.74
C PHE A 16 -8.19 7.52 -14.23
N ILE A 17 -8.80 8.63 -13.80
CA ILE A 17 -8.31 9.99 -14.10
C ILE A 17 -6.92 10.20 -13.50
N VAL A 18 -6.74 9.87 -12.22
CA VAL A 18 -5.44 10.00 -11.55
C VAL A 18 -4.37 9.16 -12.27
N GLN A 19 -4.72 7.94 -12.68
CA GLN A 19 -3.83 7.07 -13.46
C GLN A 19 -3.43 7.71 -14.79
N ILE A 20 -4.38 8.28 -15.53
CA ILE A 20 -4.11 8.98 -16.80
C ILE A 20 -3.22 10.20 -16.59
N LEU A 21 -3.50 11.01 -15.57
CA LEU A 21 -2.66 12.17 -15.24
C LEU A 21 -1.22 11.77 -14.88
N PHE A 22 -1.06 10.67 -14.16
CA PHE A 22 0.27 10.14 -13.85
C PHE A 22 0.98 9.64 -15.11
N LEU A 23 0.24 8.97 -16.00
CA LEU A 23 0.76 8.49 -17.28
C LEU A 23 1.22 9.64 -18.18
N THR A 24 0.45 10.73 -18.24
CA THR A 24 0.80 11.90 -19.05
C THR A 24 2.03 12.61 -18.49
N THR A 25 2.21 12.68 -17.17
CA THR A 25 3.44 13.21 -16.57
C THR A 25 4.66 12.35 -16.90
N ILE A 26 4.56 11.02 -16.80
CA ILE A 26 5.67 10.11 -17.13
C ILE A 26 6.03 10.19 -18.62
N LEU A 27 5.01 10.26 -19.50
CA LEU A 27 5.18 10.46 -20.94
C LEU A 27 5.91 11.76 -21.28
N ARG A 28 5.58 12.83 -20.55
CA ARG A 28 6.20 14.14 -20.73
C ARG A 28 7.67 14.15 -20.27
N GLU A 29 8.00 13.37 -19.25
CA GLU A 29 9.34 13.27 -18.67
C GLU A 29 10.25 12.29 -19.44
N ASN A 30 9.70 11.21 -20.00
CA ASN A 30 10.47 10.10 -20.59
C ASN A 30 10.08 9.82 -22.05
N THR A 31 10.26 10.81 -22.93
CA THR A 31 9.90 10.76 -24.37
C THR A 31 10.71 9.78 -25.23
N HIS A 32 11.73 9.10 -24.68
CA HIS A 32 12.65 8.27 -25.46
C HIS A 32 12.45 6.75 -25.34
N SER A 33 11.62 6.24 -24.41
CA SER A 33 11.47 4.80 -24.18
C SER A 33 10.06 4.29 -24.50
N TYR A 34 9.88 3.77 -25.71
CA TYR A 34 8.64 3.13 -26.16
C TYR A 34 8.27 1.88 -25.33
N LEU A 35 9.26 1.19 -24.75
CA LEU A 35 9.03 0.03 -23.87
C LEU A 35 8.30 0.40 -22.57
N LEU A 36 8.65 1.54 -21.96
CA LEU A 36 7.97 2.02 -20.73
C LEU A 36 6.49 2.34 -21.02
N LEU A 37 6.22 2.93 -22.18
CA LEU A 37 4.87 3.22 -22.65
C LEU A 37 3.99 1.97 -22.76
N ILE A 38 4.53 0.92 -23.42
CA ILE A 38 3.82 -0.35 -23.59
C ILE A 38 3.60 -1.03 -22.24
N PHE A 39 4.60 -1.05 -21.37
CA PHE A 39 4.50 -1.66 -20.03
C PHE A 39 3.45 -0.98 -19.15
N ILE A 40 3.36 0.35 -19.18
CA ILE A 40 2.36 1.04 -18.36
C ILE A 40 0.97 0.92 -18.98
N ALA A 41 0.84 0.93 -20.31
CA ALA A 41 -0.43 0.70 -20.99
C ALA A 41 -1.00 -0.70 -20.67
N THR A 42 -0.17 -1.74 -20.63
CA THR A 42 -0.61 -3.09 -20.24
C THR A 42 -1.03 -3.16 -18.78
N LEU A 43 -0.30 -2.50 -17.86
CA LEU A 43 -0.73 -2.39 -16.45
C LEU A 43 -2.06 -1.65 -16.28
N ALA A 44 -2.29 -0.58 -17.05
CA ALA A 44 -3.56 0.15 -17.03
C ALA A 44 -4.73 -0.72 -17.53
N ILE A 45 -4.51 -1.52 -18.58
CA ILE A 45 -5.52 -2.46 -19.11
C ILE A 45 -5.77 -3.59 -18.10
N LEU A 46 -4.73 -4.16 -17.50
CA LEU A 46 -4.85 -5.21 -16.48
C LEU A 46 -5.61 -4.72 -15.24
N THR A 47 -5.29 -3.52 -14.76
CA THR A 47 -5.99 -2.93 -13.61
C THR A 47 -7.45 -2.63 -13.93
N LEU A 48 -7.76 -2.09 -15.12
CA LEU A 48 -9.14 -1.91 -15.59
C LEU A 48 -9.88 -3.25 -15.70
N TYR A 49 -9.22 -4.28 -16.27
CA TYR A 49 -9.79 -5.62 -16.42
C TYR A 49 -10.08 -6.25 -15.06
N THR A 50 -9.13 -6.23 -14.13
CA THR A 50 -9.33 -6.70 -12.75
C THR A 50 -10.42 -5.92 -12.05
N TYR A 51 -10.52 -4.60 -12.28
CA TYR A 51 -11.57 -3.79 -11.67
C TYR A 51 -12.97 -4.16 -12.20
N LEU A 52 -13.09 -4.41 -13.50
CA LEU A 52 -14.34 -4.83 -14.15
C LEU A 52 -14.75 -6.24 -13.76
N ARG A 53 -13.77 -7.15 -13.59
CA ARG A 53 -13.99 -8.56 -13.28
C ARG A 53 -13.98 -8.92 -11.80
N SER A 54 -13.56 -8.04 -10.89
CA SER A 54 -13.51 -8.36 -9.47
C SER A 54 -14.92 -8.25 -8.86
N PRO A 55 -15.61 -9.37 -8.57
CA PRO A 55 -16.61 -9.37 -7.52
C PRO A 55 -15.85 -9.03 -6.24
N ILE A 56 -16.33 -8.01 -5.51
CA ILE A 56 -15.80 -7.66 -4.20
C ILE A 56 -15.98 -8.90 -3.33
N HIS A 57 -14.91 -9.68 -3.17
CA HIS A 57 -14.91 -10.80 -2.25
C HIS A 57 -14.95 -10.15 -0.87
N HIS A 58 -16.13 -10.17 -0.26
CA HIS A 58 -16.33 -9.84 1.15
C HIS A 58 -15.55 -10.86 1.97
N THR A 59 -14.26 -10.62 2.09
CA THR A 59 -13.41 -11.40 2.96
C THR A 59 -13.62 -10.84 4.36
N GLU A 60 -14.56 -11.43 5.07
CA GLU A 60 -14.63 -11.37 6.52
C GLU A 60 -13.34 -11.97 7.11
N TYR A 61 -12.23 -11.24 7.09
CA TYR A 61 -11.04 -11.59 7.86
C TYR A 61 -11.03 -10.78 9.15
N SER A 62 -12.06 -11.01 9.95
CA SER A 62 -12.07 -10.59 11.35
C SER A 62 -10.94 -11.28 12.11
N TYR A 63 -10.34 -10.51 13.02
CA TYR A 63 -9.16 -10.78 13.85
C TYR A 63 -7.81 -10.48 13.18
N GLU A 64 -7.45 -9.21 13.10
CA GLU A 64 -6.05 -8.84 13.22
C GLU A 64 -5.64 -8.98 14.69
N SER A 65 -4.95 -10.07 15.00
CA SER A 65 -4.26 -10.21 16.27
C SER A 65 -3.11 -9.20 16.32
N LEU A 66 -2.74 -8.74 17.51
CA LEU A 66 -1.54 -7.93 17.77
C LEU A 66 -0.28 -8.46 17.03
N LYS A 67 -0.20 -9.79 16.89
CA LYS A 67 0.84 -10.52 16.16
C LYS A 67 0.90 -10.26 14.64
N VAL A 68 -0.21 -9.87 14.00
CA VAL A 68 -0.26 -9.55 12.56
C VAL A 68 0.20 -8.11 12.35
N ALA A 69 -0.30 -7.18 13.17
CA ALA A 69 0.10 -5.78 13.14
C ALA A 69 1.60 -5.59 13.42
N ALA A 70 2.22 -6.48 14.19
CA ALA A 70 3.67 -6.51 14.42
C ALA A 70 4.51 -6.71 13.14
N TRP A 71 3.92 -7.20 12.04
CA TRP A 71 4.60 -7.30 10.75
C TRP A 71 4.61 -5.99 9.94
N VAL A 72 3.80 -4.99 10.32
CA VAL A 72 3.77 -3.68 9.64
C VAL A 72 5.12 -2.98 9.73
N PRO A 73 5.77 -2.83 10.92
CA PRO A 73 7.11 -2.26 11.00
C PRO A 73 8.15 -3.05 10.20
N VAL A 74 8.03 -4.39 10.16
CA VAL A 74 8.95 -5.25 9.40
C VAL A 74 8.84 -4.97 7.91
N GLY A 75 7.62 -4.90 7.37
CA GLY A 75 7.38 -4.52 5.97
C GLY A 75 7.86 -3.11 5.65
N ALA A 76 7.69 -2.16 6.58
CA ALA A 76 8.14 -0.78 6.41
C ALA A 76 9.65 -0.67 6.34
N VAL A 77 10.37 -1.29 7.28
CA VAL A 77 11.84 -1.31 7.29
C VAL A 77 12.38 -2.06 6.08
N ALA A 78 11.79 -3.19 5.71
CA ALA A 78 12.21 -3.94 4.53
C ALA A 78 12.05 -3.10 3.25
N SER A 79 10.91 -2.44 3.07
CA SER A 79 10.67 -1.61 1.88
C SER A 79 11.59 -0.40 1.84
N TYR A 80 11.81 0.26 2.97
CA TYR A 80 12.75 1.38 3.08
C TYR A 80 14.20 0.93 2.83
N TYR A 81 14.58 -0.25 3.33
CA TYR A 81 15.90 -0.82 3.09
C TYR A 81 16.14 -1.10 1.61
N LEU A 82 15.18 -1.68 0.89
CA LEU A 82 15.30 -1.89 -0.56
C LEU A 82 15.38 -0.57 -1.32
N HIS A 83 14.56 0.42 -0.92
CA HIS A 83 14.56 1.74 -1.53
C HIS A 83 15.93 2.43 -1.37
N HIS A 84 16.49 2.44 -0.16
CA HIS A 84 17.73 3.14 0.13
C HIS A 84 19.00 2.37 -0.29
N SER A 85 19.03 1.06 -0.05
CA SER A 85 20.24 0.24 -0.28
C SER A 85 20.41 -0.22 -1.72
N LEU A 86 19.30 -0.46 -2.44
CA LEU A 86 19.35 -0.94 -3.83
C LEU A 86 19.05 0.16 -4.85
N GLN A 87 18.75 1.38 -4.40
CA GLN A 87 18.27 2.50 -5.25
C GLN A 87 17.11 2.12 -6.18
N MET A 88 16.43 1.02 -5.85
CA MET A 88 15.22 0.57 -6.51
C MET A 88 14.14 1.51 -6.02
N GLY A 89 13.72 2.47 -6.87
CA GLY A 89 12.80 3.53 -6.49
C GLY A 89 11.60 3.06 -5.65
N PRO A 90 10.97 3.95 -4.87
CA PRO A 90 10.10 3.59 -3.74
C PRO A 90 9.02 2.57 -4.12
N VAL A 91 8.44 2.71 -5.32
CA VAL A 91 7.41 1.81 -5.87
C VAL A 91 7.92 0.38 -6.07
N MET A 92 9.13 0.20 -6.61
CA MET A 92 9.71 -1.13 -6.86
C MET A 92 10.06 -1.83 -5.55
N GLY A 93 10.61 -1.10 -4.57
CA GLY A 93 10.91 -1.65 -3.25
C GLY A 93 9.66 -2.17 -2.53
N ALA A 94 8.57 -1.39 -2.54
CA ALA A 94 7.31 -1.85 -1.95
C ALA A 94 6.63 -2.96 -2.73
N ALA A 95 6.71 -2.93 -4.07
CA ALA A 95 6.18 -4.01 -4.91
C ALA A 95 6.88 -5.34 -4.60
N LEU A 96 8.21 -5.36 -4.48
CA LEU A 96 8.97 -6.56 -4.11
C LEU A 96 8.60 -7.07 -2.72
N VAL A 97 8.58 -6.20 -1.70
CA VAL A 97 8.22 -6.60 -0.33
C VAL A 97 6.78 -7.12 -0.27
N GLY A 98 5.86 -6.43 -0.95
CA GLY A 98 4.45 -6.82 -1.03
C GLY A 98 4.25 -8.15 -1.77
N SER A 99 4.97 -8.36 -2.88
CA SER A 99 4.95 -9.62 -3.65
C SER A 99 5.48 -10.78 -2.82
N ILE A 100 6.65 -10.63 -2.18
CA ILE A 100 7.20 -11.65 -1.28
C ILE A 100 6.21 -11.92 -0.13
N GLY A 101 5.64 -10.85 0.44
CA GLY A 101 4.61 -10.92 1.47
C GLY A 101 3.38 -11.70 1.04
N SER A 102 3.00 -11.63 -0.24
CA SER A 102 1.84 -12.33 -0.81
C SER A 102 2.05 -13.83 -0.96
N PHE A 103 3.28 -14.33 -0.97
CA PHE A 103 3.58 -15.76 -1.04
C PHE A 103 3.62 -16.44 0.35
N LEU A 104 3.62 -15.68 1.45
CA LEU A 104 3.57 -16.27 2.81
C LEU A 104 2.36 -17.19 3.07
N PRO A 105 1.14 -16.91 2.57
CA PRO A 105 -0.01 -17.81 2.72
C PRO A 105 0.16 -19.17 2.03
N ASP A 106 0.95 -19.25 0.94
CA ASP A 106 1.12 -20.48 0.16
C ASP A 106 1.99 -21.52 0.88
N ILE A 107 2.83 -21.08 1.82
CA ILE A 107 3.70 -21.95 2.62
C ILE A 107 2.87 -22.87 3.54
N ASN A 108 1.72 -22.41 4.04
CA ASN A 108 0.84 -23.23 4.87
C ASN A 108 -0.63 -22.76 4.78
N SER A 109 -1.33 -23.25 3.75
CA SER A 109 -2.71 -22.86 3.40
C SER A 109 -3.76 -23.12 4.49
N ASN A 110 -3.47 -24.00 5.46
CA ASN A 110 -4.38 -24.34 6.56
C ASN A 110 -4.36 -23.32 7.73
N SER A 111 -3.39 -22.41 7.78
CA SER A 111 -3.28 -21.44 8.88
C SER A 111 -4.01 -20.13 8.57
N THR A 112 -5.03 -19.80 9.37
CA THR A 112 -5.77 -18.53 9.29
C THR A 112 -4.91 -17.31 9.59
N TYR A 113 -3.76 -17.49 10.24
CA TYR A 113 -2.80 -16.42 10.55
C TYR A 113 -2.02 -15.97 9.32
N LEU A 114 -1.50 -16.91 8.52
CA LEU A 114 -0.66 -16.59 7.37
C LEU A 114 -1.42 -15.87 6.26
N LYS A 115 -2.71 -16.17 6.09
CA LYS A 115 -3.59 -15.49 5.12
C LYS A 115 -3.75 -13.98 5.39
N LYS A 116 -3.44 -13.51 6.60
CA LYS A 116 -3.60 -12.10 7.00
C LYS A 116 -2.29 -11.30 6.95
N LEU A 117 -1.15 -11.99 6.91
CA LEU A 117 0.17 -11.37 6.84
C LEU A 117 0.38 -10.49 5.60
N PRO A 118 -0.09 -10.86 4.39
CA PRO A 118 0.10 -10.02 3.21
C PRO A 118 -0.43 -8.61 3.40
N ALA A 119 -1.62 -8.44 3.99
CA ALA A 119 -2.22 -7.12 4.20
C ALA A 119 -1.38 -6.23 5.13
N ALA A 120 -0.88 -6.78 6.23
CA ALA A 120 -0.03 -6.06 7.17
C ALA A 120 1.35 -5.73 6.57
N ILE A 121 1.98 -6.68 5.87
CA ILE A 121 3.26 -6.46 5.20
C ILE A 121 3.11 -5.39 4.11
N TYR A 122 2.04 -5.43 3.32
CA TYR A 122 1.76 -4.45 2.28
C TYR A 122 1.45 -3.05 2.86
N CYS A 123 0.74 -3.00 4.00
CA CYS A 123 0.53 -1.76 4.75
C CYS A 123 1.86 -1.16 5.24
N GLY A 124 2.74 -2.00 5.77
CA GLY A 124 4.10 -1.60 6.14
C GLY A 124 4.90 -1.10 4.94
N ALA A 125 4.86 -1.82 3.82
CA ALA A 125 5.56 -1.43 2.60
C ALA A 125 5.14 -0.02 2.12
N PHE A 126 3.86 0.36 2.26
CA PHE A 126 3.41 1.73 1.99
C PHE A 126 4.08 2.79 2.87
N VAL A 127 4.28 2.50 4.16
CA VAL A 127 5.02 3.39 5.06
C VAL A 127 6.46 3.57 4.59
N GLY A 128 7.12 2.46 4.19
CA GLY A 128 8.50 2.44 3.69
C GLY A 128 8.73 3.15 2.36
N MET A 129 7.67 3.38 1.56
CA MET A 129 7.73 4.17 0.33
C MET A 129 7.86 5.68 0.54
N SER A 130 7.69 6.15 1.78
CA SER A 130 7.78 7.58 2.08
C SER A 130 9.12 8.15 1.59
N SER A 131 9.08 9.36 1.02
CA SER A 131 10.28 9.98 0.47
C SER A 131 11.32 10.20 1.58
N ALA A 132 12.61 10.12 1.22
CA ALA A 132 13.70 10.34 2.18
C ALA A 132 13.67 11.74 2.82
N HIS A 133 13.04 12.72 2.16
CA HIS A 133 12.82 14.05 2.72
C HIS A 133 11.82 14.07 3.89
N VAL A 134 10.83 13.17 3.88
CA VAL A 134 9.84 13.05 4.95
C VAL A 134 10.29 12.01 5.99
N ALA A 135 10.85 10.90 5.52
CA ALA A 135 11.38 9.83 6.36
C ALA A 135 12.89 9.99 6.58
N ASN A 136 13.24 10.84 7.57
CA ASN A 136 14.61 11.05 8.02
C ASN A 136 15.13 9.83 8.82
N GLY A 137 15.45 8.76 8.10
CA GLY A 137 16.15 7.59 8.61
C GLY A 137 15.25 6.42 9.04
N PHE A 138 15.92 5.29 9.34
CA PHE A 138 15.27 4.04 9.73
C PHE A 138 14.42 4.17 11.00
N THR A 139 14.81 5.05 11.93
CA THR A 139 14.08 5.31 13.18
C THR A 139 12.72 5.94 12.91
N PHE A 140 12.65 6.91 11.99
CA PHE A 140 11.37 7.52 11.57
C PHE A 140 10.43 6.47 10.99
N VAL A 141 10.93 5.63 10.07
CA VAL A 141 10.12 4.59 9.41
C VAL A 141 9.62 3.56 10.40
N LEU A 142 10.44 3.19 11.39
CA LEU A 142 10.06 2.25 12.44
C LEU A 142 8.94 2.82 13.32
N VAL A 143 9.07 4.09 13.74
CA VAL A 143 8.05 4.78 14.54
C VAL A 143 6.75 4.96 13.74
N ALA A 144 6.84 5.36 12.47
CA ALA A 144 5.69 5.45 11.58
C ALA A 144 5.01 4.10 11.37
N GLY A 145 5.79 3.03 11.17
CA GLY A 145 5.29 1.67 11.07
C GLY A 145 4.58 1.20 12.35
N PHE A 146 5.07 1.62 13.52
CA PHE A 146 4.42 1.35 14.80
C PHE A 146 3.07 2.07 14.93
N PHE A 147 3.00 3.37 14.62
CA PHE A 147 1.73 4.09 14.62
C PHE A 147 0.74 3.52 13.61
N THR A 148 1.20 3.18 12.40
CA THR A 148 0.37 2.51 11.39
C THR A 148 -0.12 1.15 11.88
N ALA A 149 0.69 0.36 12.59
CA ALA A 149 0.27 -0.90 13.19
C ALA A 149 -0.87 -0.70 14.21
N VAL A 150 -0.77 0.33 15.05
CA VAL A 150 -1.83 0.70 16.00
C VAL A 150 -3.10 1.10 15.26
N PHE A 151 -3.00 1.93 14.22
CA PHE A 151 -4.16 2.30 13.41
C PHE A 151 -4.77 1.12 12.67
N LEU A 152 -3.97 0.17 12.21
CA LEU A 152 -4.46 -1.04 11.55
C LEU A 152 -5.39 -1.84 12.48
N ILE A 153 -5.00 -1.98 13.76
CA ILE A 153 -5.82 -2.62 14.80
C ILE A 153 -7.09 -1.82 15.09
N VAL A 154 -6.98 -0.51 15.29
CA VAL A 154 -8.13 0.36 15.64
C VAL A 154 -9.13 0.45 14.48
N SER A 155 -8.64 0.56 13.26
CA SER A 155 -9.43 0.70 12.05
C SER A 155 -10.14 -0.60 11.64
N LYS A 156 -9.95 -1.67 12.40
CA LYS A 156 -10.67 -2.94 12.25
C LYS A 156 -12.17 -2.70 12.14
N SER A 157 -12.81 -1.98 13.06
CA SER A 157 -14.27 -1.85 13.10
C SER A 157 -14.84 -0.84 12.10
N VAL A 158 -14.09 0.23 11.81
CA VAL A 158 -14.61 1.42 11.11
C VAL A 158 -14.50 1.30 9.59
N LEU A 159 -13.44 0.67 9.07
CA LEU A 159 -13.13 0.63 7.63
C LEU A 159 -13.37 -0.76 6.99
N HIS A 160 -14.39 -1.49 7.43
CA HIS A 160 -14.75 -2.77 6.82
C HIS A 160 -15.22 -2.60 5.36
N GLY A 161 -14.55 -3.27 4.42
CA GLY A 161 -14.97 -3.33 3.02
C GLY A 161 -14.64 -2.10 2.17
N VAL A 162 -13.84 -1.15 2.68
CA VAL A 162 -13.41 0.04 1.93
C VAL A 162 -12.06 -0.22 1.25
N GLY A 163 -12.06 -0.21 -0.08
CA GLY A 163 -10.82 -0.24 -0.87
C GLY A 163 -9.94 0.98 -0.57
N GLY A 164 -8.64 0.77 -0.39
CA GLY A 164 -7.68 1.84 -0.05
C GLY A 164 -7.35 2.00 1.44
N LYS A 165 -7.97 1.22 2.33
CA LYS A 165 -7.72 1.26 3.79
C LYS A 165 -6.24 1.19 4.18
N LEU A 166 -5.47 0.27 3.58
CA LEU A 166 -4.07 0.05 3.99
C LEU A 166 -3.20 1.28 3.70
N GLY A 167 -3.43 1.97 2.58
CA GLY A 167 -2.70 3.17 2.21
C GLY A 167 -3.07 4.37 3.08
N THR A 168 -4.34 4.54 3.44
CA THR A 168 -4.76 5.65 4.32
C THR A 168 -4.19 5.51 5.73
N LEU A 169 -4.11 4.29 6.25
CA LEU A 169 -3.48 4.02 7.56
C LEU A 169 -1.97 4.26 7.54
N ALA A 170 -1.31 3.89 6.44
CA ALA A 170 0.10 4.20 6.25
C ALA A 170 0.33 5.72 6.22
N PHE A 171 -0.49 6.45 5.46
CA PHE A 171 -0.43 7.92 5.41
C PHE A 171 -0.65 8.56 6.78
N LEU A 172 -1.67 8.10 7.54
CA LEU A 172 -1.94 8.59 8.89
C LEU A 172 -0.77 8.36 9.85
N GLY A 173 -0.17 7.17 9.83
CA GLY A 173 0.98 6.86 10.68
C GLY A 173 2.21 7.70 10.35
N VAL A 174 2.52 7.88 9.07
CA VAL A 174 3.61 8.75 8.61
C VAL A 174 3.35 10.21 8.97
N ALA A 175 2.14 10.72 8.73
CA ALA A 175 1.77 12.10 9.00
C ALA A 175 1.86 12.44 10.50
N LEU A 176 1.41 11.54 11.38
CA LEU A 176 1.54 11.74 12.82
C LEU A 176 2.99 11.66 13.30
N THR A 177 3.77 10.75 12.74
CA THR A 177 5.20 10.66 13.08
C THR A 177 5.92 11.92 12.66
N TYR A 178 5.62 12.44 11.48
CA TYR A 178 6.14 13.71 10.99
C TYR A 178 5.76 14.87 11.90
N LEU A 179 4.50 14.96 12.31
CA LEU A 179 4.02 16.00 13.23
C LEU A 179 4.74 15.92 14.58
N LEU A 180 4.93 14.72 15.14
CA LEU A 180 5.67 14.53 16.38
C LEU A 180 7.12 15.00 16.27
N VAL A 181 7.83 14.60 15.22
CA VAL A 181 9.22 15.03 14.97
C VAL A 181 9.29 16.54 14.80
N PHE A 182 8.32 17.14 14.10
CA PHE A 182 8.24 18.59 13.93
C PHE A 182 7.97 19.36 15.24
N LEU A 183 7.23 18.77 16.19
CA LEU A 183 6.96 19.40 17.48
C LEU A 183 8.13 19.25 18.47
N LEU A 184 8.90 18.16 18.36
CA LEU A 184 10.02 17.82 19.24
C LEU A 184 11.37 18.40 18.78
N GLY A 185 11.50 18.81 17.52
CA GLY A 185 12.70 19.41 16.93
C GLY A 185 12.58 20.92 16.80
#